data_AF-A0A2E6GZJ0-F1
#
_entry.id   AF-A0A2E6GZJ0-F1
#
_cell.length_a   1.000
_cell.length_b   1.000
_cell.length_c   1.000
_cell.angle_alpha   90.00
_cell.angle_beta   90.00
_cell.angle_gamma   90.00
#
_symmetry.space_group_name_H-M   'P 1'
#
loop_
_entity.id
_entity.type
_entity.pdbx_description
1 polymer ?
#
loop_
_entity_poly.entity_id
_entity_poly.type
_entity_poly.pdbx_seq_one_letter_code
_entity_poly.pdbx_strand_id
1 'polypeptide(L)'
;MRVYILLLLFFIGCATDSKNDRDYLRAPASQFHCSEIIENLFGSQNRVFEKKFLQRIRKSKQALNQVDKDYLLEKIDFYAVHLKEKSEILDLLKKKRNILNNEFLLREIEVLEESLGRAPPKSRLTSLQNGLRQNNDLTEQRKETLIDLIDYILGDISFTKIKKIGKQAPINSSYSGRKFPMEKLSVDLQEKYPNGVWFNEEGFPIFSLYATRAVEIKITGAGRFDFMRANLAAGIERVPDDMTWHHHQDGKTMLLMPRDIHDAVKHSGGVAFVTKKIKRVRGALPAGTEWAGEKYPLENLPAKLRKKYPNSVRYKINGHPDLRNYSELDIVIESTGKRQLDFRLANTKAGFEKLPPGKTWHLKEDGKTMQLVPRDLLKAIPNTPLW
;
A
#
# COMPACT_ATOMS: atom_id res chain seq x y z
N MET A 1 8.59 -5.07 23.65
CA MET A 1 8.89 -4.56 25.01
C MET A 1 10.20 -5.12 25.61
N ARG A 2 11.27 -5.35 24.81
CA ARG A 2 12.58 -5.87 25.27
C ARG A 2 13.78 -5.24 24.52
N VAL A 3 13.76 -3.92 24.32
CA VAL A 3 14.91 -3.17 23.76
C VAL A 3 15.29 -1.95 24.64
N TYR A 4 14.46 -1.61 25.62
CA TYR A 4 14.68 -0.43 26.49
C TYR A 4 15.56 -0.67 27.72
N ILE A 5 16.03 -1.91 27.96
CA ILE A 5 16.93 -2.24 29.08
C ILE A 5 18.42 -2.15 28.67
N LEU A 6 18.74 -2.17 27.37
CA LEU A 6 20.14 -2.10 26.89
C LEU A 6 20.66 -0.68 26.64
N LEU A 7 19.79 0.33 26.56
CA LEU A 7 20.19 1.74 26.42
C LEU A 7 20.44 2.43 27.77
N LEU A 8 20.04 1.82 28.88
CA LEU A 8 20.32 2.34 30.23
C LEU A 8 21.78 2.08 30.67
N LEU A 9 22.49 1.17 30.00
CA LEU A 9 23.88 0.78 30.33
C LEU A 9 24.95 1.43 29.42
N PHE A 10 24.58 2.27 28.45
CA PHE A 10 25.54 2.88 27.52
C PHE A 10 25.86 4.37 27.81
N PHE A 11 25.26 4.99 28.83
CA PHE A 11 25.49 6.42 29.14
C PHE A 11 25.94 6.72 30.58
N ILE A 12 26.29 5.71 31.36
CA ILE A 12 27.11 5.87 32.57
C ILE A 12 28.49 5.32 32.22
N GLY A 13 29.34 6.15 31.62
CA GLY A 13 30.66 5.70 31.17
C GLY A 13 31.47 6.77 30.45
N CYS A 14 32.08 7.65 31.23
CA CYS A 14 33.34 8.34 30.98
C CYS A 14 33.40 9.43 29.89
N ALA A 15 33.51 10.66 30.38
CA ALA A 15 34.45 11.64 29.85
C ALA A 15 35.87 11.07 29.83
N THR A 16 36.58 11.22 28.72
CA THR A 16 37.96 11.74 28.64
C THR A 16 38.39 11.88 27.19
N ASP A 17 39.04 13.01 26.94
CA ASP A 17 39.73 13.43 25.74
C ASP A 17 41.02 12.59 25.54
N SER A 18 41.30 12.06 24.34
CA SER A 18 42.69 11.86 23.86
C SER A 18 42.77 11.59 22.35
N LYS A 19 43.87 12.07 21.78
CA LYS A 19 44.26 12.15 20.37
C LYS A 19 44.80 10.81 19.81
N ASN A 20 44.70 10.69 18.47
CA ASN A 20 45.50 9.86 17.55
C ASN A 20 45.64 8.35 17.87
N ASP A 21 45.12 7.48 17.00
CA ASP A 21 45.94 6.88 15.93
C ASP A 21 45.09 6.09 14.92
N ARG A 22 45.65 5.93 13.72
CA ARG A 22 45.06 5.27 12.54
C ARG A 22 45.22 3.74 12.63
N ASP A 23 44.15 2.98 12.37
CA ASP A 23 44.05 2.11 11.17
C ASP A 23 42.72 1.34 11.08
N TYR A 24 42.30 1.16 9.83
CA TYR A 24 40.98 0.78 9.34
C TYR A 24 40.60 -0.69 9.54
N LEU A 25 39.35 -0.96 9.96
CA LEU A 25 38.57 -2.10 9.44
C LEU A 25 37.07 -1.78 9.37
N ARG A 26 36.58 -1.71 8.11
CA ARG A 26 35.17 -1.69 7.64
C ARG A 26 34.30 -0.52 8.14
N ALA A 27 34.23 0.51 7.28
CA ALA A 27 33.16 1.51 7.34
C ALA A 27 31.78 0.81 7.28
N PRO A 28 30.89 1.00 8.26
CA PRO A 28 29.48 0.73 8.07
C PRO A 28 28.93 1.76 7.09
N ALA A 29 28.02 1.32 6.23
CA ALA A 29 27.37 2.07 5.16
C ALA A 29 27.18 3.56 5.50
N SER A 30 27.69 4.41 4.61
CA SER A 30 27.69 5.87 4.68
C SER A 30 26.43 6.46 5.33
N GLN A 31 26.63 7.44 6.22
CA GLN A 31 25.61 8.37 6.74
C GLN A 31 24.68 8.96 5.66
N PHE A 32 25.07 8.89 4.38
CA PHE A 32 24.25 9.21 3.22
C PHE A 32 22.95 8.38 3.12
N HIS A 33 22.91 7.14 3.63
CA HIS A 33 21.69 6.31 3.60
C HIS A 33 20.69 6.64 4.72
N CYS A 34 21.16 7.19 5.84
CA CYS A 34 20.25 7.60 6.92
C CYS A 34 19.51 8.89 6.56
N SER A 35 20.16 9.83 5.87
CA SER A 35 19.52 11.07 5.39
C SER A 35 18.41 10.78 4.39
N GLU A 36 18.66 9.93 3.39
CA GLU A 36 17.68 9.61 2.35
C GLU A 36 16.52 8.76 2.90
N ILE A 37 16.76 7.90 3.89
CA ILE A 37 15.70 7.17 4.61
C ILE A 37 14.88 8.11 5.49
N ILE A 38 15.50 9.07 6.18
CA ILE A 38 14.82 10.06 7.04
C ILE A 38 14.02 11.07 6.20
N GLU A 39 14.57 11.56 5.10
CA GLU A 39 13.87 12.43 4.15
C GLU A 39 12.74 11.69 3.43
N ASN A 40 12.92 10.41 3.11
CA ASN A 40 11.83 9.61 2.54
C ASN A 40 10.74 9.25 3.56
N LEU A 41 11.07 9.13 4.85
CA LEU A 41 10.11 8.82 5.91
C LEU A 41 9.31 10.05 6.40
N PHE A 42 9.84 11.26 6.24
CA PHE A 42 9.26 12.47 6.86
C PHE A 42 9.05 13.67 5.91
N GLY A 43 9.29 13.47 4.61
CA GLY A 43 9.34 14.52 3.59
C GLY A 43 8.02 15.14 3.14
N SER A 44 6.89 14.90 3.81
CA SER A 44 5.65 15.65 3.51
C SER A 44 5.09 16.29 4.77
N GLN A 45 5.40 17.58 4.91
CA GLN A 45 4.85 18.56 5.84
C GLN A 45 5.33 18.47 7.29
N ASN A 46 6.33 19.29 7.66
CA ASN A 46 6.65 19.73 9.04
C ASN A 46 6.84 18.68 10.16
N ARG A 47 6.65 17.38 9.95
CA ARG A 47 6.70 16.38 11.04
C ARG A 47 8.11 16.10 11.56
N VAL A 48 9.16 16.46 10.83
CA VAL A 48 10.56 16.40 11.31
C VAL A 48 10.77 17.35 12.48
N PHE A 49 10.22 18.56 12.37
CA PHE A 49 10.25 19.53 13.45
C PHE A 49 9.46 19.01 14.64
N GLU A 50 8.24 18.51 14.42
CA GLU A 50 7.40 17.95 15.49
C GLU A 50 8.11 16.80 16.21
N LYS A 51 8.72 15.84 15.50
CA LYS A 51 9.48 14.75 16.13
C LYS A 51 10.65 15.27 16.96
N LYS A 52 11.45 16.21 16.43
CA LYS A 52 12.60 16.77 17.14
C LYS A 52 12.15 17.56 18.38
N PHE A 53 11.10 18.35 18.25
CA PHE A 53 10.47 19.09 19.34
C PHE A 53 9.98 18.15 20.45
N LEU A 54 9.19 17.13 20.10
CA LEU A 54 8.61 16.18 21.04
C LEU A 54 9.67 15.30 21.72
N GLN A 55 10.68 14.84 20.98
CA GLN A 55 11.80 14.10 21.54
C GLN A 55 12.64 14.95 22.50
N ARG A 56 12.84 16.23 22.19
CA ARG A 56 13.53 17.18 23.07
C ARG A 56 12.75 17.38 24.36
N ILE A 57 11.44 17.62 24.29
CA ILE A 57 10.61 17.78 25.49
C ILE A 57 10.63 16.51 26.34
N ARG A 58 10.49 15.34 25.72
CA ARG A 58 10.55 14.05 26.44
C ARG A 58 11.86 13.83 27.20
N LYS A 59 12.99 14.27 26.65
CA LYS A 59 14.32 14.09 27.26
C LYS A 59 14.71 15.22 28.22
N SER A 60 14.02 16.35 28.16
CA SER A 60 14.30 17.50 28.99
C SER A 60 13.87 17.23 30.44
N LYS A 61 14.79 17.45 31.39
CA LYS A 61 14.45 17.57 32.82
C LYS A 61 14.05 19.00 33.21
N GLN A 62 14.08 19.94 32.27
CA GLN A 62 13.75 21.35 32.50
C GLN A 62 12.25 21.58 32.32
N ALA A 63 11.72 22.58 33.04
CA ALA A 63 10.34 23.04 32.88
C ALA A 63 10.10 23.54 31.44
N LEU A 64 8.87 23.38 30.95
CA LEU A 64 8.47 23.89 29.64
C LEU A 64 8.51 25.42 29.64
N ASN A 65 9.21 26.00 28.65
CA ASN A 65 9.10 27.43 28.40
C ASN A 65 7.74 27.77 27.76
N GLN A 66 7.43 29.06 27.64
CA GLN A 66 6.14 29.51 27.11
C GLN A 66 5.89 29.05 25.67
N VAL A 67 6.91 29.08 24.81
CA VAL A 67 6.81 28.65 23.41
C VAL A 67 6.43 27.17 23.31
N ASP A 68 7.04 26.32 24.14
CA ASP A 68 6.73 24.90 24.20
C ASP A 68 5.29 24.66 24.71
N LYS A 69 4.83 25.45 25.69
CA LYS A 69 3.46 25.39 26.22
C LYS A 69 2.43 25.80 25.16
N ASP A 70 2.65 26.91 24.48
CA ASP A 70 1.74 27.42 23.45
C ASP A 70 1.59 26.42 22.29
N TYR A 71 2.71 25.85 21.84
CA TYR A 71 2.69 24.78 20.85
C TYR A 71 1.91 23.55 21.33
N LEU A 72 2.10 23.11 22.57
CA LEU A 72 1.38 21.96 23.12
C LEU A 72 -0.12 22.24 23.26
N LEU A 73 -0.52 23.45 23.63
CA LEU A 73 -1.92 23.86 23.68
C LEU A 73 -2.59 23.77 22.30
N GLU A 74 -1.93 24.29 21.26
CA GLU A 74 -2.39 24.17 19.87
C GLU A 74 -2.56 22.70 19.46
N LYS A 75 -1.58 21.84 19.81
CA LYS A 75 -1.63 20.42 19.48
C LYS A 75 -2.71 19.67 20.25
N ILE A 76 -2.91 19.95 21.53
CA ILE A 76 -3.97 19.33 22.33
C ILE A 76 -5.34 19.61 21.69
N ASP A 77 -5.60 20.86 21.30
CA ASP A 77 -6.85 21.24 20.64
C ASP A 77 -7.01 20.51 19.30
N PHE A 78 -5.96 20.48 18.48
CA PHE A 78 -5.94 19.74 17.23
C PHE A 78 -6.26 18.24 17.42
N TYR A 79 -5.58 17.57 18.35
CA TYR A 79 -5.80 16.14 18.62
C TYR A 79 -7.16 15.86 19.24
N ALA A 80 -7.68 16.75 20.09
CA ALA A 80 -9.00 16.58 20.69
C ALA A 80 -10.12 16.60 19.63
N VAL A 81 -10.03 17.49 18.64
CA VAL A 81 -10.94 17.50 17.48
C VAL A 81 -10.79 16.19 16.70
N HIS A 82 -9.56 15.82 16.39
CA HIS A 82 -9.26 14.65 15.57
C HIS A 82 -9.73 13.33 16.20
N LEU A 83 -9.55 13.16 17.50
CA LEU A 83 -10.02 11.98 18.25
C LEU A 83 -11.55 11.90 18.26
N LYS A 84 -12.23 13.05 18.38
CA LYS A 84 -13.69 13.10 18.31
C LYS A 84 -14.17 12.58 16.95
N GLU A 85 -13.60 13.08 15.87
CA GLU A 85 -14.00 12.69 14.53
C GLU A 85 -13.66 11.21 14.24
N LYS A 86 -12.48 10.72 14.68
CA LYS A 86 -12.13 9.29 14.61
C LYS A 86 -13.15 8.41 15.33
N SER A 87 -13.61 8.83 16.51
CA SER A 87 -14.66 8.12 17.26
C SER A 87 -15.99 8.11 16.50
N GLU A 88 -16.39 9.23 15.89
CA GLU A 88 -17.62 9.31 15.08
C GLU A 88 -17.54 8.37 13.87
N ILE A 89 -16.40 8.33 13.18
CA ILE A 89 -16.16 7.41 12.06
C ILE A 89 -16.19 5.95 12.50
N LEU A 90 -15.60 5.63 13.66
CA LEU A 90 -15.63 4.29 14.22
C LEU A 90 -17.07 3.80 14.42
N ASP A 91 -17.93 4.64 15.01
CA ASP A 91 -19.33 4.28 15.25
C ASP A 91 -20.09 4.08 13.93
N LEU A 92 -19.81 4.90 12.92
CA LEU A 92 -20.38 4.75 11.59
C LEU A 92 -19.92 3.46 10.90
N LEU A 93 -18.63 3.12 10.99
CA LEU A 93 -18.09 1.86 10.43
C LEU A 93 -18.67 0.65 11.14
N LYS A 94 -18.85 0.68 12.48
CA LYS A 94 -19.52 -0.39 13.24
C LYS A 94 -20.94 -0.61 12.76
N LYS A 95 -21.71 0.46 12.58
CA LYS A 95 -23.07 0.38 11.99
C LYS A 95 -23.01 -0.22 10.59
N LYS A 96 -22.06 0.21 9.77
CA LYS A 96 -21.88 -0.28 8.40
C LYS A 96 -21.52 -1.76 8.34
N ARG A 97 -20.64 -2.23 9.22
CA ARG A 97 -20.27 -3.65 9.36
C ARG A 97 -21.50 -4.50 9.65
N ASN A 98 -22.36 -4.07 10.57
CA ASN A 98 -23.58 -4.81 10.89
C ASN A 98 -24.53 -4.96 9.70
N ILE A 99 -24.56 -3.95 8.81
CA ILE A 99 -25.37 -3.98 7.58
C ILE A 99 -24.76 -4.90 6.53
N LEU A 100 -23.44 -4.80 6.30
CA LEU A 100 -22.77 -5.51 5.21
C LEU A 100 -22.24 -6.90 5.60
N ASN A 101 -22.19 -7.21 6.89
CA ASN A 101 -21.61 -8.42 7.47
C ASN A 101 -20.28 -8.83 6.81
N ASN A 102 -19.33 -7.89 6.77
CA ASN A 102 -18.11 -8.04 5.99
C ASN A 102 -16.85 -8.00 6.87
N GLU A 103 -15.99 -9.02 6.72
CA GLU A 103 -14.71 -9.19 7.42
C GLU A 103 -13.72 -8.03 7.15
N PHE A 104 -13.75 -7.43 5.96
CA PHE A 104 -12.87 -6.29 5.67
C PHE A 104 -13.18 -5.09 6.58
N LEU A 105 -14.46 -4.80 6.82
CA LEU A 105 -14.87 -3.72 7.72
C LEU A 105 -14.46 -4.00 9.17
N LEU A 106 -14.47 -5.26 9.60
CA LEU A 106 -13.96 -5.63 10.92
C LEU A 106 -12.48 -5.24 11.06
N ARG A 107 -11.63 -5.57 10.07
CA ARG A 107 -10.21 -5.20 10.11
C ARG A 107 -10.01 -3.69 10.16
N GLU A 108 -10.80 -2.92 9.42
CA GLU A 108 -10.72 -1.45 9.43
C GLU A 108 -11.18 -0.86 10.77
N ILE A 109 -12.21 -1.44 11.38
CA ILE A 109 -12.67 -1.10 12.74
C ILE A 109 -11.58 -1.40 13.77
N GLU A 110 -10.98 -2.59 13.74
CA GLU A 110 -9.95 -3.00 14.69
C GLU A 110 -8.74 -2.05 14.68
N VAL A 111 -8.29 -1.64 13.50
CA VAL A 111 -7.20 -0.66 13.35
C VAL A 111 -7.56 0.67 13.99
N LEU A 112 -8.79 1.15 13.79
CA LEU A 112 -9.25 2.41 14.35
C LEU A 112 -9.48 2.33 15.86
N GLU A 113 -10.00 1.22 16.37
CA GLU A 113 -10.14 0.93 17.81
C GLU A 113 -8.78 0.85 18.50
N GLU A 114 -7.79 0.19 17.90
CA GLU A 114 -6.43 0.12 18.41
C GLU A 114 -5.79 1.52 18.47
N SER A 115 -6.00 2.35 17.44
CA SER A 115 -5.54 3.74 17.42
C SER A 115 -6.17 4.59 18.52
N LEU A 116 -7.49 4.48 18.71
CA LEU A 116 -8.23 5.21 19.75
C LEU A 116 -7.92 4.70 21.17
N GLY A 117 -7.72 3.41 21.35
CA GLY A 117 -7.38 2.80 22.65
C GLY A 117 -5.99 3.21 23.15
N ARG A 118 -5.09 3.60 22.26
CA ARG A 118 -3.77 4.17 22.61
C ARG A 118 -3.82 5.67 22.90
N ALA A 119 -4.91 6.36 22.55
CA ALA A 119 -5.01 7.81 22.66
C ALA A 119 -5.38 8.26 24.08
N PRO A 120 -4.85 9.40 24.57
CA PRO A 120 -5.32 9.98 25.81
C PRO A 120 -6.81 10.34 25.73
N PRO A 121 -7.63 10.01 26.75
CA PRO A 121 -9.05 10.36 26.76
C PRO A 121 -9.26 11.89 26.82
N LYS A 122 -10.34 12.37 26.21
CA LYS A 122 -10.66 13.81 26.12
C LYS A 122 -10.69 14.54 27.47
N SER A 123 -11.15 13.88 28.53
CA SER A 123 -11.15 14.44 29.89
C SER A 123 -9.72 14.73 30.39
N ARG A 124 -8.77 13.82 30.13
CA ARG A 124 -7.36 14.05 30.45
C ARG A 124 -6.75 15.17 29.61
N LEU A 125 -7.07 15.22 28.32
CA LEU A 125 -6.62 16.31 27.44
C LEU A 125 -7.11 17.68 27.94
N THR A 126 -8.38 17.77 28.35
CA THR A 126 -8.98 19.00 28.90
C THR A 126 -8.30 19.42 30.21
N SER A 127 -8.08 18.47 31.12
CA SER A 127 -7.37 18.72 32.38
C SER A 127 -5.92 19.16 32.14
N LEU A 128 -5.24 18.58 31.16
CA LEU A 128 -3.89 18.98 30.76
C LEU A 128 -3.87 20.40 30.18
N GLN A 129 -4.82 20.73 29.30
CA GLN A 129 -4.97 22.05 28.71
C GLN A 129 -5.19 23.13 29.78
N ASN A 130 -6.11 22.88 30.72
CA ASN A 130 -6.35 23.79 31.85
C ASN A 130 -5.10 23.92 32.73
N GLY A 131 -4.41 22.81 32.98
CA GLY A 131 -3.15 22.80 33.74
C GLY A 131 -2.06 23.67 33.10
N LEU A 132 -1.88 23.57 31.78
CA LEU A 132 -0.92 24.38 31.02
C LEU A 132 -1.27 25.88 31.01
N ARG A 133 -2.56 26.22 31.01
CA ARG A 133 -3.04 27.62 31.02
C ARG A 133 -2.95 28.28 32.40
N GLN A 134 -3.20 27.51 33.46
CA GLN A 134 -3.38 28.06 34.81
C GLN A 134 -2.16 27.92 35.72
N ASN A 135 -1.22 27.00 35.42
CA ASN A 135 -0.12 26.71 36.33
C ASN A 135 1.22 26.53 35.57
N ASN A 136 2.20 27.38 35.89
CA ASN A 136 3.51 27.32 35.26
C ASN A 136 4.36 26.14 35.74
N ASP A 137 4.01 25.55 36.89
CA ASP A 137 4.64 24.36 37.45
C ASP A 137 3.77 23.12 37.18
N LEU A 138 4.34 22.19 36.41
CA LEU A 138 3.69 20.91 36.11
C LEU A 138 3.93 19.91 37.25
N THR A 139 2.85 19.34 37.79
CA THR A 139 2.93 18.18 38.69
C THR A 139 3.45 16.94 37.95
N GLU A 140 4.02 15.97 38.66
CA GLU A 140 4.51 14.73 38.04
C GLU A 140 3.42 14.00 37.25
N GLN A 141 2.19 13.92 37.77
CA GLN A 141 1.06 13.32 37.04
C GLN A 141 0.73 14.06 35.73
N ARG A 142 0.83 15.40 35.71
CA ARG A 142 0.64 16.20 34.50
C ARG A 142 1.80 16.01 33.50
N LYS A 143 3.03 15.85 34.00
CA LYS A 143 4.20 15.50 33.18
C LYS A 143 4.05 14.12 32.55
N GLU A 144 3.60 13.11 33.29
CA GLU A 144 3.31 11.77 32.75
C GLU A 144 2.24 11.82 31.66
N THR A 145 1.16 12.57 31.89
CA THR A 145 0.10 12.75 30.87
C THR A 145 0.65 13.43 29.61
N LEU A 146 1.56 14.39 29.77
CA LEU A 146 2.23 15.03 28.64
C LEU A 146 3.17 14.06 27.91
N ILE A 147 3.88 13.19 28.64
CA ILE A 147 4.71 12.12 28.06
C ILE A 147 3.83 11.14 27.28
N ASP A 148 2.68 10.73 27.82
CA ASP A 148 1.71 9.87 27.14
C ASP A 148 1.20 10.51 25.85
N LEU A 149 0.87 11.81 25.89
CA LEU A 149 0.48 12.56 24.70
C LEU A 149 1.63 12.63 23.69
N ILE A 150 2.85 12.92 24.13
CA ILE A 150 4.04 12.94 23.27
C ILE A 150 4.26 11.57 22.63
N ASP A 151 4.13 10.49 23.39
CA ASP A 151 4.33 9.12 22.92
C ASP A 151 3.21 8.69 21.97
N TYR A 152 1.96 9.10 22.23
CA TYR A 152 0.85 8.95 21.29
C TYR A 152 1.15 9.68 19.99
N ILE A 153 1.56 10.95 20.04
CA ILE A 153 1.89 11.74 18.84
C ILE A 153 3.06 11.11 18.09
N LEU A 154 4.14 10.73 18.78
CA LEU A 154 5.29 10.09 18.16
C LEU A 154 4.92 8.74 17.53
N GLY A 155 4.04 7.99 18.20
CA GLY A 155 3.42 6.76 17.70
C GLY A 155 2.64 7.03 16.43
N ASP A 156 1.67 7.94 16.46
CA ASP A 156 0.84 8.35 15.33
C ASP A 156 1.70 8.83 14.14
N ILE A 157 2.71 9.66 14.39
CA ILE A 157 3.66 10.07 13.35
C ILE A 157 4.46 8.86 12.81
N SER A 158 4.79 7.87 13.64
CA SER A 158 5.45 6.64 13.18
C SER A 158 4.52 5.70 12.42
N PHE A 159 3.22 5.67 12.76
CA PHE A 159 2.16 4.97 12.04
C PHE A 159 1.86 5.64 10.70
N THR A 160 2.04 6.97 10.58
CA THR A 160 1.97 7.70 9.31
C THR A 160 3.18 7.45 8.40
N LYS A 161 3.47 6.18 8.11
CA LYS A 161 4.37 5.84 7.02
C LYS A 161 3.56 5.93 5.73
N ILE A 162 3.55 7.13 5.13
CA ILE A 162 2.97 7.33 3.80
C ILE A 162 3.63 6.33 2.84
N LYS A 163 2.85 5.36 2.38
CA LYS A 163 3.32 4.36 1.42
C LYS A 163 3.59 5.10 0.12
N LYS A 164 4.81 5.00 -0.44
CA LYS A 164 5.16 5.69 -1.70
C LYS A 164 4.82 4.84 -2.94
N ILE A 165 4.45 5.51 -4.03
CA ILE A 165 4.35 4.99 -5.40
C ILE A 165 5.71 5.20 -6.07
N GLY A 166 6.57 4.18 -6.05
CA GLY A 166 7.95 4.34 -6.49
C GLY A 166 8.66 5.39 -5.61
N LYS A 167 8.97 6.56 -6.18
CA LYS A 167 9.60 7.69 -5.45
C LYS A 167 8.59 8.74 -4.94
N GLN A 168 7.31 8.69 -5.33
CA GLN A 168 6.32 9.73 -5.05
C GLN A 168 5.33 9.31 -3.96
N ALA A 169 4.82 10.26 -3.17
CA ALA A 169 3.72 10.01 -2.22
C ALA A 169 2.37 9.88 -2.98
N PRO A 170 1.32 9.28 -2.38
CA PRO A 170 -0.05 9.39 -2.88
C PRO A 170 -0.43 10.86 -3.06
N ILE A 171 -1.22 11.18 -4.09
CA ILE A 171 -1.58 12.58 -4.45
C ILE A 171 -2.14 13.38 -3.25
N ASN A 172 -2.87 12.68 -2.37
CA ASN A 172 -3.55 13.25 -1.21
C ASN A 172 -2.88 12.90 0.12
N SER A 173 -1.59 12.57 0.12
CA SER A 173 -0.89 12.17 1.34
C SER A 173 -0.86 13.25 2.41
N SER A 174 -1.07 14.52 2.04
CA SER A 174 -1.25 15.65 2.96
C SER A 174 -2.47 15.49 3.88
N TYR A 175 -3.47 14.72 3.48
CA TYR A 175 -4.65 14.45 4.29
C TYR A 175 -4.52 13.18 5.13
N SER A 176 -3.36 12.52 5.16
CA SER A 176 -3.09 11.37 6.03
C SER A 176 -3.56 11.63 7.46
N GLY A 177 -4.44 10.75 7.95
CA GLY A 177 -5.08 10.88 9.25
C GLY A 177 -5.93 12.14 9.37
N ARG A 178 -6.67 12.55 8.34
CA ARG A 178 -7.57 13.72 8.38
C ARG A 178 -8.80 13.53 7.49
N LYS A 179 -9.84 14.30 7.78
CA LYS A 179 -10.99 14.46 6.87
C LYS A 179 -10.58 15.28 5.65
N PHE A 180 -11.07 14.87 4.48
CA PHE A 180 -10.98 15.67 3.26
C PHE A 180 -11.72 17.00 3.46
N PRO A 181 -11.14 18.14 3.04
CA PRO A 181 -11.76 19.44 3.28
C PRO A 181 -13.12 19.54 2.58
N MET A 182 -14.18 19.84 3.34
CA MET A 182 -15.56 19.85 2.83
C MET A 182 -15.77 20.94 1.78
N GLU A 183 -15.07 22.06 1.90
CA GLU A 183 -15.08 23.18 0.96
C GLU A 183 -14.54 22.83 -0.43
N LYS A 184 -13.83 21.69 -0.56
CA LYS A 184 -13.37 21.17 -1.86
C LYS A 184 -14.41 20.29 -2.55
N LEU A 185 -15.52 20.00 -1.90
CA LEU A 185 -16.67 19.30 -2.48
C LEU A 185 -17.72 20.32 -2.94
N SER A 186 -18.48 19.99 -3.98
CA SER A 186 -19.64 20.80 -4.37
C SER A 186 -20.70 20.81 -3.26
N VAL A 187 -21.55 21.83 -3.23
CA VAL A 187 -22.62 21.98 -2.24
C VAL A 187 -23.49 20.72 -2.17
N ASP A 188 -23.92 20.20 -3.32
CA ASP A 188 -24.72 18.97 -3.41
C ASP A 188 -24.01 17.76 -2.79
N LEU A 189 -22.69 17.65 -2.97
CA LEU A 189 -21.90 16.56 -2.38
C LEU A 189 -21.69 16.74 -0.89
N GLN A 190 -21.58 17.97 -0.39
CA GLN A 190 -21.51 18.25 1.05
C GLN A 190 -22.82 17.85 1.74
N GLU A 191 -23.97 18.15 1.12
CA GLU A 191 -25.28 17.76 1.63
C GLU A 191 -25.50 16.24 1.57
N LYS A 192 -25.13 15.61 0.45
CA LYS A 192 -25.26 14.16 0.26
C LYS A 192 -24.29 13.35 1.14
N TYR A 193 -23.10 13.89 1.42
CA TYR A 193 -22.03 13.23 2.17
C TYR A 193 -21.53 14.09 3.34
N PRO A 194 -22.36 14.38 4.36
CA PRO A 194 -22.00 15.30 5.45
C PRO A 194 -20.80 14.80 6.28
N ASN A 195 -20.60 13.48 6.32
CA ASN A 195 -19.46 12.85 6.99
C ASN A 195 -18.14 13.00 6.22
N GLY A 196 -18.17 13.45 4.96
CA GLY A 196 -17.03 13.62 4.07
C GLY A 196 -16.21 12.35 3.87
N VAL A 197 -14.99 12.47 3.33
CA VAL A 197 -14.10 11.31 3.13
C VAL A 197 -12.92 11.42 4.07
N TRP A 198 -12.76 10.43 4.93
CA TRP A 198 -11.60 10.33 5.80
C TRP A 198 -10.42 9.71 5.09
N PHE A 199 -9.21 10.07 5.50
CA PHE A 199 -8.00 9.44 5.04
C PHE A 199 -7.33 8.73 6.21
N ASN A 200 -6.90 7.50 5.99
CA ASN A 200 -6.13 6.75 6.99
C ASN A 200 -4.72 7.33 7.14
N GLU A 201 -3.96 6.82 8.11
CA GLU A 201 -2.60 7.27 8.42
C GLU A 201 -1.61 7.08 7.25
N GLU A 202 -1.90 6.16 6.32
CA GLU A 202 -1.08 5.95 5.12
C GLU A 202 -1.40 6.94 3.99
N GLY A 203 -2.46 7.75 4.13
CA GLY A 203 -2.91 8.71 3.14
C GLY A 203 -3.86 8.12 2.08
N PHE A 204 -4.56 7.03 2.41
CA PHE A 204 -5.60 6.45 1.57
C PHE A 204 -7.01 6.85 2.04
N PRO A 205 -7.94 7.13 1.12
CA PRO A 205 -9.31 7.44 1.47
C PRO A 205 -10.03 6.20 2.04
N ILE A 206 -10.75 6.39 3.14
CA ILE A 206 -11.63 5.42 3.79
C ILE A 206 -13.00 5.55 3.13
N PHE A 207 -13.18 4.85 2.00
CA PHE A 207 -14.45 4.85 1.28
C PHE A 207 -15.46 3.80 1.80
N SER A 208 -15.04 2.93 2.69
CA SER A 208 -15.84 1.81 3.22
C SER A 208 -17.16 2.27 3.85
N LEU A 209 -17.20 3.51 4.37
CA LEU A 209 -18.43 4.14 4.86
C LEU A 209 -19.54 4.21 3.80
N TYR A 210 -19.15 4.52 2.56
CA TYR A 210 -20.07 4.69 1.42
C TYR A 210 -20.23 3.44 0.58
N ALA A 211 -19.41 2.41 0.81
CA ALA A 211 -19.49 1.16 0.07
C ALA A 211 -20.85 0.49 0.28
N THR A 212 -21.48 -0.01 -0.78
CA THR A 212 -22.68 -0.84 -0.72
C THR A 212 -22.34 -2.32 -0.74
N ARG A 213 -21.16 -2.69 -1.24
CA ARG A 213 -20.62 -4.06 -1.22
C ARG A 213 -19.10 -4.02 -1.06
N ALA A 214 -18.55 -5.06 -0.46
CA ALA A 214 -17.12 -5.30 -0.40
C ALA A 214 -16.85 -6.77 -0.75
N VAL A 215 -15.94 -7.03 -1.68
CA VAL A 215 -15.58 -8.38 -2.12
C VAL A 215 -14.07 -8.54 -2.20
N GLU A 216 -13.56 -9.70 -1.82
CA GLU A 216 -12.15 -10.04 -2.06
C GLU A 216 -12.02 -10.71 -3.43
N ILE A 217 -11.11 -10.20 -4.27
CA ILE A 217 -10.74 -10.80 -5.53
C ILE A 217 -9.22 -10.87 -5.65
N LYS A 218 -8.74 -11.68 -6.57
CA LYS A 218 -7.36 -11.57 -7.03
C LYS A 218 -7.25 -10.39 -7.99
N ILE A 219 -6.59 -9.32 -7.56
CA ILE A 219 -6.45 -8.12 -8.38
C ILE A 219 -5.32 -8.33 -9.40
N THR A 220 -5.62 -8.07 -10.67
CA THR A 220 -4.67 -8.14 -11.80
C THR A 220 -3.93 -6.84 -12.03
N GLY A 221 -4.52 -5.70 -11.63
CA GLY A 221 -4.05 -4.37 -12.00
C GLY A 221 -4.59 -3.90 -13.36
N ALA A 222 -5.45 -4.69 -14.00
CA ALA A 222 -6.21 -4.33 -15.20
C ALA A 222 -7.69 -4.15 -14.82
N GLY A 223 -8.07 -2.88 -14.58
CA GLY A 223 -9.38 -2.52 -14.00
C GLY A 223 -10.59 -3.18 -14.67
N ARG A 224 -10.59 -3.35 -15.99
CA ARG A 224 -11.67 -4.07 -16.71
C ARG A 224 -11.91 -5.48 -16.17
N PHE A 225 -10.85 -6.26 -16.00
CA PHE A 225 -10.97 -7.65 -15.54
C PHE A 225 -11.22 -7.72 -14.04
N ASP A 226 -10.64 -6.80 -13.28
CA ASP A 226 -10.87 -6.70 -11.85
C ASP A 226 -12.36 -6.36 -11.56
N PHE A 227 -12.95 -5.44 -12.32
CA PHE A 227 -14.37 -5.09 -12.19
C PHE A 227 -15.28 -6.26 -12.55
N MET A 228 -14.94 -7.01 -13.60
CA MET A 228 -15.67 -8.23 -13.97
C MET A 228 -15.61 -9.29 -12.87
N ARG A 229 -14.44 -9.51 -12.27
CA ARG A 229 -14.28 -10.43 -11.13
C ARG A 229 -15.04 -9.95 -9.89
N ALA A 230 -15.02 -8.65 -9.63
CA ALA A 230 -15.76 -8.05 -8.52
C ALA A 230 -17.28 -8.21 -8.71
N ASN A 231 -17.78 -8.01 -9.93
CA ASN A 231 -19.17 -8.29 -10.29
C ASN A 231 -19.57 -9.74 -9.99
N LEU A 232 -18.76 -10.70 -10.47
CA LEU A 232 -18.98 -12.12 -10.25
C LEU A 232 -18.95 -12.46 -8.75
N ALA A 233 -17.94 -11.99 -8.02
CA ALA A 233 -17.81 -12.21 -6.58
C ALA A 233 -18.95 -11.58 -5.77
N ALA A 234 -19.49 -10.47 -6.25
CA ALA A 234 -20.64 -9.79 -5.65
C ALA A 234 -21.99 -10.39 -6.09
N GLY A 235 -22.02 -11.32 -7.05
CA GLY A 235 -23.26 -11.85 -7.61
C GLY A 235 -24.11 -10.80 -8.34
N ILE A 236 -23.47 -9.85 -9.03
CA ILE A 236 -24.16 -8.89 -9.92
C ILE A 236 -23.68 -9.04 -11.35
N GLU A 237 -24.59 -8.88 -12.30
CA GLU A 237 -24.26 -8.90 -13.72
C GLU A 237 -23.61 -7.58 -14.16
N ARG A 238 -24.12 -6.46 -13.65
CA ARG A 238 -23.69 -5.11 -14.02
C ARG A 238 -23.71 -4.16 -12.82
N VAL A 239 -22.72 -3.26 -12.79
CA VAL A 239 -22.66 -2.14 -11.85
C VAL A 239 -23.66 -1.07 -12.27
N PRO A 240 -24.49 -0.55 -11.36
CA PRO A 240 -25.34 0.62 -11.63
C PRO A 240 -24.54 1.83 -12.16
N ASP A 241 -25.15 2.67 -12.99
CA ASP A 241 -24.42 3.74 -13.70
C ASP A 241 -23.87 4.82 -12.75
N ASP A 242 -24.49 5.01 -11.59
CA ASP A 242 -24.07 5.93 -10.52
C ASP A 242 -23.07 5.31 -9.53
N MET A 243 -22.67 4.06 -9.75
CA MET A 243 -21.75 3.31 -8.89
C MET A 243 -20.43 3.01 -9.62
N THR A 244 -19.39 2.69 -8.85
CA THR A 244 -18.10 2.25 -9.35
C THR A 244 -17.41 1.30 -8.38
N TRP A 245 -16.55 0.44 -8.93
CA TRP A 245 -15.66 -0.38 -8.13
C TRP A 245 -14.40 0.41 -7.78
N HIS A 246 -14.16 0.57 -6.49
CA HIS A 246 -12.94 1.13 -5.94
C HIS A 246 -11.99 0.01 -5.51
N HIS A 247 -10.75 0.08 -6.00
CA HIS A 247 -9.66 -0.82 -5.60
C HIS A 247 -9.05 -0.38 -4.27
N HIS A 248 -9.24 -1.18 -3.21
CA HIS A 248 -8.69 -0.89 -1.89
C HIS A 248 -7.16 -1.12 -1.81
N GLN A 249 -6.48 -0.44 -0.89
CA GLN A 249 -5.00 -0.47 -0.74
C GLN A 249 -4.39 -1.76 -0.21
N ASP A 250 -5.22 -2.68 0.30
CA ASP A 250 -4.77 -4.03 0.65
C ASP A 250 -4.45 -4.89 -0.57
N GLY A 251 -4.82 -4.44 -1.78
CA GLY A 251 -4.52 -5.12 -3.04
C GLY A 251 -5.33 -6.40 -3.29
N LYS A 252 -6.40 -6.62 -2.52
CA LYS A 252 -7.31 -7.75 -2.72
C LYS A 252 -8.79 -7.38 -2.57
N THR A 253 -9.12 -6.28 -1.89
CA THR A 253 -10.50 -5.87 -1.66
C THR A 253 -10.98 -4.89 -2.74
N MET A 254 -12.22 -5.09 -3.20
CA MET A 254 -12.96 -4.19 -4.08
C MET A 254 -14.18 -3.67 -3.35
N LEU A 255 -14.38 -2.36 -3.37
CA LEU A 255 -15.52 -1.68 -2.73
C LEU A 255 -16.45 -1.13 -3.81
N LEU A 256 -17.71 -1.56 -3.84
CA LEU A 256 -18.72 -0.97 -4.71
C LEU A 256 -19.27 0.27 -4.03
N MET A 257 -19.15 1.45 -4.63
CA MET A 257 -19.51 2.72 -3.98
C MET A 257 -20.04 3.75 -4.98
N PRO A 258 -20.72 4.81 -4.52
CA PRO A 258 -21.17 5.89 -5.40
C PRO A 258 -20.01 6.53 -6.16
N ARG A 259 -20.19 6.72 -7.47
CA ARG A 259 -19.17 7.25 -8.38
C ARG A 259 -18.87 8.72 -8.12
N ASP A 260 -19.88 9.49 -7.77
CA ASP A 260 -19.78 10.94 -7.56
C ASP A 260 -18.76 11.32 -6.47
N ILE A 261 -18.82 10.69 -5.29
CA ILE A 261 -17.87 10.94 -4.20
C ILE A 261 -16.49 10.34 -4.48
N HIS A 262 -16.45 9.20 -5.16
CA HIS A 262 -15.20 8.58 -5.61
C HIS A 262 -14.43 9.51 -6.55
N ASP A 263 -15.11 10.13 -7.52
CA ASP A 263 -14.51 10.99 -8.53
C ASP A 263 -14.19 12.39 -7.98
N ALA A 264 -15.01 12.90 -7.05
CA ALA A 264 -14.77 14.17 -6.38
C ALA A 264 -13.50 14.13 -5.51
N VAL A 265 -13.24 13.01 -4.82
CA VAL A 265 -12.05 12.82 -4.00
C VAL A 265 -10.96 12.12 -4.82
N LYS A 266 -10.32 12.87 -5.72
CA LYS A 266 -9.21 12.36 -6.55
C LYS A 266 -8.12 11.74 -5.69
N HIS A 267 -7.78 10.49 -5.91
CA HIS A 267 -6.81 9.76 -5.09
C HIS A 267 -5.94 8.84 -5.95
N SER A 268 -4.79 8.46 -5.41
CA SER A 268 -4.00 7.37 -5.99
C SER A 268 -4.57 6.04 -5.50
N GLY A 269 -5.19 5.25 -6.39
CA GLY A 269 -5.75 3.95 -6.04
C GLY A 269 -4.70 3.05 -5.38
N GLY A 270 -5.07 2.43 -4.26
CA GLY A 270 -4.19 1.59 -3.45
C GLY A 270 -3.59 0.38 -4.21
N VAL A 271 -4.25 -0.05 -5.28
CA VAL A 271 -3.76 -1.10 -6.20
C VAL A 271 -2.53 -0.70 -7.00
N ALA A 272 -2.30 0.60 -7.23
CA ALA A 272 -1.04 1.06 -7.81
C ALA A 272 0.18 0.74 -6.91
N PHE A 273 -0.04 0.49 -5.61
CA PHE A 273 0.99 0.19 -4.62
C PHE A 273 1.27 -1.30 -4.46
N VAL A 274 0.29 -2.16 -4.76
CA VAL A 274 0.36 -3.61 -4.52
C VAL A 274 0.54 -4.39 -5.81
N THR A 275 -0.05 -3.93 -6.91
CA THR A 275 0.05 -4.61 -8.20
C THR A 275 1.09 -3.92 -9.08
N LYS A 276 2.02 -4.70 -9.64
CA LYS A 276 2.83 -4.20 -10.75
C LYS A 276 1.87 -3.98 -11.92
N LYS A 277 1.71 -2.74 -12.37
CA LYS A 277 0.96 -2.43 -13.59
C LYS A 277 1.41 -3.41 -14.68
N ILE A 278 0.46 -4.15 -15.23
CA ILE A 278 0.74 -5.09 -16.31
C ILE A 278 1.31 -4.28 -17.49
N LYS A 279 2.55 -4.59 -17.88
CA LYS A 279 3.22 -3.90 -18.98
C LYS A 279 2.47 -4.21 -20.26
N ARG A 280 2.05 -3.16 -20.96
CA ARG A 280 1.43 -3.29 -22.28
C ARG A 280 2.49 -3.70 -23.32
N VAL A 281 2.12 -4.62 -24.19
CA VAL A 281 2.92 -5.03 -25.35
C VAL A 281 2.29 -4.38 -26.57
N ARG A 282 3.03 -3.51 -27.26
CA ARG A 282 2.55 -2.76 -28.44
C ARG A 282 1.23 -2.00 -28.18
N GLY A 283 1.11 -1.39 -26.99
CA GLY A 283 -0.09 -0.62 -26.58
C GLY A 283 -1.27 -1.46 -26.06
N ALA A 284 -1.25 -2.78 -26.22
CA ALA A 284 -2.30 -3.68 -25.73
C ALA A 284 -1.89 -4.42 -24.44
N LEU A 285 -2.88 -4.84 -23.65
CA LEU A 285 -2.64 -5.77 -22.53
C LEU A 285 -2.29 -7.16 -23.09
N PRO A 286 -1.44 -7.94 -22.40
CA PRO A 286 -1.20 -9.33 -22.76
C PRO A 286 -2.50 -10.13 -22.84
N ALA A 287 -2.61 -11.03 -23.81
CA ALA A 287 -3.84 -11.78 -24.11
C ALA A 287 -4.32 -12.64 -22.94
N GLY A 288 -3.40 -13.05 -22.06
CA GLY A 288 -3.70 -13.81 -20.86
C GLY A 288 -4.04 -12.98 -19.62
N THR A 289 -4.20 -11.65 -19.75
CA THR A 289 -4.42 -10.76 -18.60
C THR A 289 -5.67 -11.14 -17.81
N GLU A 290 -6.71 -11.63 -18.47
CA GLU A 290 -7.93 -12.11 -17.83
C GLU A 290 -7.68 -13.23 -16.82
N TRP A 291 -6.66 -14.06 -17.02
CA TRP A 291 -6.30 -15.16 -16.12
C TRP A 291 -5.07 -14.84 -15.29
N ALA A 292 -4.62 -13.59 -15.23
CA ALA A 292 -3.39 -13.23 -14.53
C ALA A 292 -3.37 -13.77 -13.08
N GLY A 293 -2.37 -14.62 -12.80
CA GLY A 293 -2.18 -15.35 -11.55
C GLY A 293 -2.98 -16.66 -11.40
N GLU A 294 -3.95 -16.92 -12.26
CA GLU A 294 -4.82 -18.10 -12.27
C GLU A 294 -4.39 -19.14 -13.31
N LYS A 295 -5.07 -20.29 -13.31
CA LYS A 295 -4.96 -21.28 -14.39
C LYS A 295 -5.93 -20.93 -15.52
N TYR A 296 -5.50 -21.19 -16.76
CA TYR A 296 -6.39 -21.17 -17.91
C TYR A 296 -7.47 -22.26 -17.73
N PRO A 297 -8.76 -21.96 -17.88
CA PRO A 297 -9.82 -22.93 -17.69
C PRO A 297 -9.63 -24.13 -18.63
N LEU A 298 -9.72 -25.35 -18.09
CA LEU A 298 -9.47 -26.57 -18.85
C LEU A 298 -10.53 -26.76 -19.93
N GLU A 299 -11.76 -26.37 -19.65
CA GLU A 299 -12.89 -26.29 -20.56
C GLU A 299 -12.64 -25.39 -21.77
N ASN A 300 -11.76 -24.39 -21.66
CA ASN A 300 -11.41 -23.54 -22.80
C ASN A 300 -10.38 -24.20 -23.74
N LEU A 301 -9.76 -25.31 -23.33
CA LEU A 301 -8.90 -26.10 -24.21
C LEU A 301 -9.73 -27.05 -25.09
N PRO A 302 -9.29 -27.33 -26.34
CA PRO A 302 -9.87 -28.40 -27.16
C PRO A 302 -9.83 -29.76 -26.44
N ALA A 303 -10.86 -30.59 -26.61
CA ALA A 303 -11.00 -31.87 -25.89
C ALA A 303 -9.75 -32.77 -25.94
N LYS A 304 -9.09 -32.86 -27.11
CA LYS A 304 -7.83 -33.61 -27.29
C LYS A 304 -6.70 -33.07 -26.41
N LEU A 305 -6.63 -31.75 -26.24
CA LEU A 305 -5.62 -31.08 -25.42
C LEU A 305 -5.95 -31.15 -23.93
N ARG A 306 -7.22 -31.21 -23.53
CA ARG A 306 -7.61 -31.42 -22.12
C ARG A 306 -7.02 -32.73 -21.56
N LYS A 307 -7.14 -33.82 -22.33
CA LYS A 307 -6.57 -35.13 -21.96
C LYS A 307 -5.04 -35.11 -21.93
N LYS A 308 -4.42 -34.39 -22.86
CA LYS A 308 -2.96 -34.29 -22.98
C LYS A 308 -2.33 -33.36 -21.92
N TYR A 309 -3.05 -32.32 -21.50
CA TYR A 309 -2.59 -31.28 -20.57
C TYR A 309 -3.61 -31.06 -19.44
N PRO A 310 -3.87 -32.07 -18.58
CA PRO A 310 -4.91 -32.01 -17.55
C PRO A 310 -4.69 -30.91 -16.51
N ASN A 311 -3.43 -30.48 -16.33
CA ASN A 311 -3.07 -29.44 -15.36
C ASN A 311 -3.29 -28.00 -15.86
N SER A 312 -3.55 -27.83 -17.16
CA SER A 312 -3.64 -26.55 -17.87
C SER A 312 -2.44 -25.60 -17.66
N VAL A 313 -2.44 -24.45 -18.31
CA VAL A 313 -1.37 -23.45 -18.20
C VAL A 313 -1.73 -22.43 -17.12
N ARG A 314 -0.80 -22.16 -16.19
CA ARG A 314 -0.93 -21.05 -15.25
C ARG A 314 -0.50 -19.76 -15.93
N TYR A 315 -1.21 -18.66 -15.70
CA TYR A 315 -0.76 -17.33 -16.10
C TYR A 315 -0.07 -16.63 -14.94
N LYS A 316 1.01 -15.93 -15.25
CA LYS A 316 1.71 -15.04 -14.30
C LYS A 316 0.83 -13.82 -14.02
N ILE A 317 1.15 -13.09 -12.95
CA ILE A 317 0.40 -11.87 -12.59
C ILE A 317 0.50 -10.76 -13.65
N ASN A 318 1.49 -10.84 -14.56
CA ASN A 318 1.65 -9.95 -15.70
C ASN A 318 0.89 -10.39 -16.96
N GLY A 319 0.01 -11.41 -16.88
CA GLY A 319 -0.81 -11.86 -18.01
C GLY A 319 -0.10 -12.69 -19.07
N HIS A 320 1.18 -13.06 -18.86
CA HIS A 320 1.91 -13.99 -19.73
C HIS A 320 1.76 -15.44 -19.25
N PRO A 321 1.67 -16.42 -20.17
CA PRO A 321 1.59 -17.83 -19.79
C PRO A 321 2.88 -18.30 -19.11
N ASP A 322 2.75 -19.13 -18.08
CA ASP A 322 3.85 -19.80 -17.42
C ASP A 322 4.04 -21.19 -18.00
N LEU A 323 4.98 -21.30 -18.94
CA LEU A 323 5.24 -22.52 -19.69
C LEU A 323 6.36 -23.38 -19.11
N ARG A 324 6.86 -23.06 -17.90
CA ARG A 324 7.98 -23.80 -17.27
C ARG A 324 7.73 -25.31 -17.17
N ASN A 325 6.50 -25.70 -16.84
CA ASN A 325 6.13 -27.13 -16.73
C ASN A 325 5.98 -27.85 -18.08
N TYR A 326 6.04 -27.10 -19.18
CA TYR A 326 5.89 -27.60 -20.54
C TYR A 326 7.12 -27.33 -21.41
N SER A 327 8.12 -26.62 -20.89
CA SER A 327 9.38 -26.37 -21.60
C SER A 327 10.27 -27.59 -21.48
N GLU A 328 10.81 -28.03 -22.61
CA GLU A 328 11.81 -29.11 -22.65
C GLU A 328 13.24 -28.55 -22.63
N LEU A 329 13.42 -27.29 -23.05
CA LEU A 329 14.71 -26.66 -23.16
C LEU A 329 14.57 -25.15 -23.09
N ASP A 330 15.39 -24.52 -22.24
CA ASP A 330 15.47 -23.07 -22.12
C ASP A 330 16.86 -22.61 -22.60
N ILE A 331 16.89 -21.67 -23.54
CA ILE A 331 18.12 -21.12 -24.12
C ILE A 331 18.14 -19.61 -23.99
N VAL A 332 19.24 -19.06 -23.47
CA VAL A 332 19.45 -17.62 -23.46
C VAL A 332 19.99 -17.17 -24.82
N ILE A 333 19.30 -16.24 -25.48
CA ILE A 333 19.75 -15.55 -26.68
C ILE A 333 19.75 -14.04 -26.46
N GLU A 334 20.51 -13.32 -27.27
CA GLU A 334 20.31 -11.88 -27.42
C GLU A 334 19.19 -11.67 -28.44
N SER A 335 18.02 -11.26 -27.96
CA SER A 335 16.84 -11.08 -28.82
C SER A 335 17.06 -9.94 -29.79
N THR A 336 16.83 -10.22 -31.07
CA THR A 336 16.88 -9.24 -32.17
C THR A 336 15.57 -8.48 -32.33
N GLY A 337 14.53 -8.88 -31.59
CA GLY A 337 13.14 -8.41 -31.78
C GLY A 337 12.48 -8.97 -33.05
N LYS A 338 13.19 -9.76 -33.87
CA LYS A 338 12.66 -10.39 -35.08
C LYS A 338 12.51 -11.88 -34.85
N ARG A 339 11.26 -12.32 -34.65
CA ARG A 339 10.90 -13.73 -34.39
C ARG A 339 11.69 -14.76 -35.20
N GLN A 340 11.75 -14.60 -36.54
CA GLN A 340 12.42 -15.59 -37.41
C GLN A 340 13.93 -15.65 -37.18
N LEU A 341 14.57 -14.52 -36.84
CA LEU A 341 15.99 -14.49 -36.48
C LEU A 341 16.20 -15.14 -35.11
N ASP A 342 15.38 -14.78 -34.13
CA ASP A 342 15.47 -15.32 -32.78
C ASP A 342 15.26 -16.84 -32.75
N PHE A 343 14.36 -17.36 -33.59
CA PHE A 343 14.16 -18.80 -33.77
C PHE A 343 15.40 -19.49 -34.34
N ARG A 344 16.08 -18.86 -35.31
CA ARG A 344 17.32 -19.39 -35.88
C ARG A 344 18.45 -19.39 -34.85
N LEU A 345 18.61 -18.29 -34.12
CA LEU A 345 19.61 -18.20 -33.04
C LEU A 345 19.39 -19.26 -31.96
N ALA A 346 18.13 -19.45 -31.55
CA ALA A 346 17.78 -20.49 -30.58
C ALA A 346 18.06 -21.90 -31.11
N ASN A 347 17.72 -22.20 -32.38
CA ASN A 347 18.06 -23.48 -33.01
C ASN A 347 19.56 -23.73 -33.05
N THR A 348 20.36 -22.77 -33.55
CA THR A 348 21.82 -22.90 -33.60
C THR A 348 22.40 -23.17 -32.22
N LYS A 349 21.94 -22.44 -31.20
CA LYS A 349 22.41 -22.61 -29.83
C LYS A 349 21.92 -23.91 -29.17
N ALA A 350 20.80 -24.45 -29.62
CA ALA A 350 20.30 -25.77 -29.20
C ALA A 350 21.00 -26.95 -29.90
N GLY A 351 21.81 -26.69 -30.93
CA GLY A 351 22.34 -27.74 -31.81
C GLY A 351 21.29 -28.35 -32.73
N PHE A 352 20.19 -27.63 -33.03
CA PHE A 352 19.14 -28.10 -33.92
C PHE A 352 19.34 -27.58 -35.35
N GLU A 353 19.48 -28.49 -36.31
CA GLU A 353 19.36 -28.13 -37.73
C GLU A 353 17.91 -27.76 -38.09
N LYS A 354 16.94 -28.46 -37.48
CA LYS A 354 15.50 -28.20 -37.59
C LYS A 354 14.84 -28.40 -36.23
N LEU A 355 13.77 -27.65 -35.98
CA LEU A 355 12.97 -27.77 -34.77
C LEU A 355 12.40 -29.20 -34.63
N PRO A 356 12.43 -29.80 -33.43
CA PRO A 356 11.79 -31.09 -33.20
C PRO A 356 10.30 -31.08 -33.58
N PRO A 357 9.75 -32.19 -34.11
CA PRO A 357 8.36 -32.28 -34.50
C PRO A 357 7.39 -31.87 -33.37
N GLY A 358 6.39 -31.05 -33.71
CA GLY A 358 5.39 -30.59 -32.74
C GLY A 358 5.89 -29.53 -31.74
N LYS A 359 7.12 -29.04 -31.86
CA LYS A 359 7.70 -28.00 -30.98
C LYS A 359 7.73 -26.63 -31.62
N THR A 360 7.87 -25.60 -30.78
CA THR A 360 8.12 -24.23 -31.22
C THR A 360 8.85 -23.46 -30.11
N TRP A 361 9.58 -22.43 -30.50
CA TRP A 361 10.18 -21.51 -29.54
C TRP A 361 9.18 -20.46 -29.05
N HIS A 362 9.24 -20.17 -27.76
CA HIS A 362 8.53 -19.09 -27.10
C HIS A 362 9.53 -18.15 -26.43
N LEU A 363 9.50 -16.85 -26.77
CA LEU A 363 10.31 -15.85 -26.09
C LEU A 363 9.67 -15.49 -24.76
N LYS A 364 10.40 -15.70 -23.66
CA LYS A 364 9.99 -15.40 -22.30
C LYS A 364 9.99 -13.89 -22.03
N GLU A 365 9.26 -13.47 -21.00
CA GLU A 365 9.08 -12.04 -20.61
C GLU A 365 10.36 -11.30 -20.22
N ASP A 366 11.45 -12.02 -19.96
CA ASP A 366 12.77 -11.43 -19.76
C ASP A 366 13.40 -10.90 -21.06
N GLY A 367 12.82 -11.22 -22.22
CA GLY A 367 13.29 -10.80 -23.54
C GLY A 367 14.61 -11.46 -23.96
N LYS A 368 15.08 -12.47 -23.22
CA LYS A 368 16.38 -13.12 -23.46
C LYS A 368 16.28 -14.64 -23.48
N THR A 369 15.29 -15.25 -22.83
CA THR A 369 15.17 -16.71 -22.78
C THR A 369 14.15 -17.21 -23.79
N MET A 370 14.56 -18.15 -24.63
CA MET A 370 13.72 -18.91 -25.55
C MET A 370 13.41 -20.27 -24.93
N GLN A 371 12.12 -20.59 -24.79
CA GLN A 371 11.64 -21.86 -24.26
C GLN A 371 11.13 -22.76 -25.39
N LEU A 372 11.59 -24.01 -25.44
CA LEU A 372 11.12 -25.01 -26.41
C LEU A 372 9.87 -25.67 -25.86
N VAL A 373 8.71 -25.34 -26.43
CA VAL A 373 7.40 -25.74 -25.90
C VAL A 373 6.55 -26.48 -26.94
N PRO A 374 5.54 -27.26 -26.52
CA PRO A 374 4.57 -27.86 -27.43
C PRO A 374 3.81 -26.80 -28.23
N ARG A 375 3.87 -26.92 -29.56
CA ARG A 375 3.26 -25.97 -30.50
C ARG A 375 1.73 -25.99 -30.45
N ASP A 376 1.15 -27.15 -30.22
CA ASP A 376 -0.30 -27.35 -30.08
C ASP A 376 -0.84 -26.63 -28.84
N LEU A 377 -0.17 -26.78 -27.69
CA LEU A 377 -0.53 -26.08 -26.46
C LEU A 377 -0.40 -24.56 -26.62
N LEU A 378 0.75 -24.07 -27.12
CA LEU A 378 1.00 -22.63 -27.26
C LEU A 378 -0.02 -21.95 -28.19
N LYS A 379 -0.51 -22.65 -29.21
CA LYS A 379 -1.56 -22.15 -30.12
C LYS A 379 -2.95 -22.15 -29.51
N ALA A 380 -3.21 -23.04 -28.56
CA ALA A 380 -4.53 -23.23 -27.96
C ALA A 380 -4.79 -22.30 -26.76
N ILE A 381 -3.79 -21.55 -26.31
CA ILE A 381 -3.90 -20.63 -25.18
C ILE A 381 -3.69 -19.18 -25.63
N PRO A 382 -4.33 -18.20 -24.96
CA PRO A 382 -4.06 -16.78 -25.15
C PRO A 382 -2.61 -16.43 -24.84
N ASN A 383 -1.84 -16.02 -25.84
CA ASN A 383 -0.45 -15.63 -25.65
C ASN A 383 -0.13 -14.38 -26.48
N THR A 384 0.57 -13.42 -25.88
CA THR A 384 1.10 -12.25 -26.57
C THR A 384 2.61 -12.41 -26.72
N PRO A 385 3.11 -12.68 -27.93
CA PRO A 385 4.54 -12.70 -28.20
C PRO A 385 5.17 -11.32 -27.94
N LEU A 386 6.43 -11.31 -27.52
CA LEU A 386 7.16 -10.09 -27.14
C LEU A 386 7.99 -9.47 -28.27
N TRP A 387 8.01 -10.14 -29.43
CA TRP A 387 8.61 -9.60 -30.66
C TRP A 387 7.84 -8.39 -31.15
#